data_AF-A0A9D2SWW2-F1
#
_entry.id   AF-A0A9D2SWW2-F1
#
_cell.length_a   1.000
_cell.length_b   1.000
_cell.length_c   1.000
_cell.angle_alpha   90.00
_cell.angle_beta   90.00
_cell.angle_gamma   90.00
#
_symmetry.space_group_name_H-M   'P 1'
#
loop_
_entity.id
_entity.type
_entity.pdbx_description
1 polymer ?
#
loop_
_entity_poly.entity_id
_entity_poly.type
_entity_poly.pdbx_seq_one_letter_code
_entity_poly.pdbx_strand_id
1 'polypeptide(L)'
;MIDLLLAIACSSCVSLVMRWSEGKVNSETGMLTVNYLTCSICALLFCTDLGFDSASFLCGSTMGALLVGGLVLLQFNIRRHGVILSSLYTRLGVIIPIVFAVFLFQEWPSAAQLLGIVLALMSVIFLNVRRGEKSGIGWSLILLLAANGTCDAMNKVFEAAGDPMYNGQFLLIAFSCALLFSVVRLLVFRDSLSFREALFGVMLGIPNYFSSRFLLYALQDIDAIIAYPMYSVLTIIVITLLGIGIWHERVTKKTAAGMGGILLSIALMNMQ
;
A
#
# COMPACT_ATOMS: atom_id res chain seq x y z
N MET A 1 17.95 -2.47 -3.37
CA MET A 1 17.74 -2.07 -1.94
C MET A 1 17.40 -0.58 -1.74
N ILE A 2 18.04 0.34 -2.46
CA ILE A 2 17.76 1.77 -2.35
C ILE A 2 16.30 2.08 -2.73
N ASP A 3 15.77 1.42 -3.77
CA ASP A 3 14.37 1.57 -4.20
C ASP A 3 13.38 1.17 -3.10
N LEU A 4 13.67 0.12 -2.33
CA LEU A 4 12.82 -0.27 -1.21
C LEU A 4 12.76 0.84 -0.15
N LEU A 5 13.90 1.44 0.20
CA LEU A 5 13.96 2.54 1.17
C LEU A 5 13.24 3.79 0.65
N LEU A 6 13.38 4.12 -0.64
CA LEU A 6 12.65 5.20 -1.28
C LEU A 6 11.14 4.94 -1.30
N ALA A 7 10.72 3.71 -1.62
CA ALA A 7 9.32 3.29 -1.57
C ALA A 7 8.74 3.48 -0.17
N ILE A 8 9.46 3.05 0.87
CA ILE A 8 9.07 3.22 2.28
C ILE A 8 8.95 4.70 2.65
N ALA A 9 9.91 5.53 2.24
CA ALA A 9 9.89 6.96 2.52
C ALA A 9 8.67 7.65 1.87
N CYS A 10 8.42 7.34 0.60
CA CYS A 10 7.25 7.83 -0.15
C CYS A 10 5.94 7.34 0.47
N SER A 11 5.81 6.06 0.79
CA SER A 11 4.63 5.47 1.44
C SER A 11 4.35 6.08 2.82
N SER A 12 5.41 6.36 3.58
CA SER A 12 5.31 7.08 4.85
C SER A 12 4.80 8.50 4.64
N CYS A 13 5.30 9.21 3.63
CA CYS A 13 4.82 10.54 3.25
C CYS A 13 3.32 10.52 2.90
N VAL A 14 2.85 9.54 2.12
CA VAL A 14 1.42 9.35 1.81
C VAL A 14 0.60 9.25 3.09
N SER A 15 1.03 8.40 4.04
CA SER A 15 0.34 8.21 5.32
C SER A 15 0.30 9.49 6.16
N LEU A 16 1.37 10.29 6.14
CA LEU A 16 1.44 11.58 6.84
C LEU A 16 0.50 12.62 6.23
N VAL A 17 0.49 12.74 4.90
CA VAL A 17 -0.40 13.67 4.18
C VAL A 17 -1.85 13.29 4.45
N MET A 18 -2.18 12.00 4.40
CA MET A 18 -3.52 11.51 4.69
C MET A 18 -3.94 11.86 6.12
N ARG A 19 -3.07 11.60 7.11
CA ARG A 19 -3.32 12.00 8.50
C ARG A 19 -3.48 13.51 8.67
N TRP A 20 -2.72 14.30 7.93
CA TRP A 20 -2.80 15.77 8.03
C TRP A 20 -4.02 16.37 7.32
N SER A 21 -4.58 15.63 6.35
CA SER A 21 -5.81 15.98 5.65
C SER A 21 -7.07 15.76 6.51
N GLU A 22 -6.99 14.90 7.54
CA GLU A 22 -8.10 14.61 8.44
C GLU A 22 -8.65 15.90 9.07
N GLY A 23 -9.95 16.14 8.88
CA GLY A 23 -10.64 17.34 9.38
C GLY A 23 -10.38 18.63 8.60
N LYS A 24 -9.52 18.63 7.57
CA LYS A 24 -9.26 19.80 6.70
C LYS A 24 -9.94 19.72 5.34
N VAL A 25 -10.25 18.50 4.91
CA VAL A 25 -10.85 18.17 3.62
C VAL A 25 -12.32 17.78 3.82
N ASN A 26 -13.19 18.24 2.94
CA ASN A 26 -14.63 17.97 3.02
C ASN A 26 -15.00 16.66 2.33
N SER A 27 -14.30 16.32 1.24
CA SER A 27 -14.51 15.07 0.51
C SER A 27 -13.21 14.27 0.33
N GLU A 28 -13.10 13.14 1.04
CA GLU A 28 -12.01 12.17 0.81
C GLU A 28 -12.00 11.65 -0.63
N THR A 29 -13.18 11.45 -1.23
CA THR A 29 -13.31 11.01 -2.63
C THR A 29 -12.69 12.03 -3.57
N GLY A 30 -12.94 13.34 -3.36
CA GLY A 30 -12.35 14.41 -4.15
C GLY A 30 -10.83 14.42 -4.07
N MET A 31 -10.27 14.29 -2.87
CA MET A 31 -8.83 14.20 -2.64
C MET A 31 -8.22 12.98 -3.34
N LEU A 32 -8.85 11.80 -3.23
CA LEU A 32 -8.37 10.56 -3.86
C LEU A 32 -8.44 10.60 -5.39
N THR A 33 -9.47 11.25 -5.96
CA THR A 33 -9.55 11.48 -7.41
C THR A 33 -8.38 12.34 -7.89
N VAL A 34 -8.03 13.40 -7.18
CA VAL A 34 -6.88 14.25 -7.53
C VAL A 34 -5.55 13.54 -7.31
N ASN A 35 -5.45 12.70 -6.28
CA ASN A 35 -4.31 11.79 -6.08
C ASN A 35 -4.10 10.88 -7.30
N TYR A 36 -5.12 10.17 -7.75
CA TYR A 36 -5.00 9.32 -8.94
C TYR A 36 -4.78 10.11 -10.23
N LEU A 37 -5.35 11.31 -10.36
CA LEU A 37 -5.08 12.20 -11.49
C LEU A 37 -3.59 12.56 -11.53
N THR A 38 -3.04 12.93 -10.38
CA THR A 38 -1.62 13.26 -10.24
C THR A 38 -0.76 12.03 -10.53
N CYS A 39 -1.13 10.85 -10.03
CA CYS A 39 -0.42 9.60 -10.33
C CYS A 39 -0.43 9.28 -11.83
N SER A 40 -1.56 9.44 -12.53
CA SER A 40 -1.65 9.25 -13.98
C SER A 40 -0.78 10.25 -14.73
N ILE A 41 -0.75 11.53 -14.32
CA ILE A 41 0.11 12.54 -14.93
C ILE A 41 1.59 12.20 -14.70
N CYS A 42 1.98 11.84 -13.48
CA CYS A 42 3.34 11.38 -13.20
C CYS A 42 3.70 10.15 -14.02
N ALA A 43 2.79 9.18 -14.11
CA ALA A 43 2.99 7.99 -14.94
C ALA A 43 3.19 8.34 -16.41
N LEU A 44 2.42 9.27 -16.97
CA LEU A 44 2.62 9.77 -18.34
C LEU A 44 3.98 10.42 -18.53
N LEU A 45 4.39 11.30 -17.59
CA LEU A 45 5.66 12.04 -17.68
C LEU A 45 6.90 11.13 -17.61
N PHE A 46 6.79 10.01 -16.90
CA PHE A 46 7.88 9.06 -16.70
C PHE A 46 7.75 7.78 -17.54
N CYS A 47 6.71 7.67 -18.37
CA CYS A 47 6.59 6.59 -19.33
C CYS A 47 7.54 6.88 -20.49
N THR A 48 8.62 6.10 -20.59
CA THR A 48 9.61 6.24 -21.66
C THR A 48 9.13 5.62 -22.96
N ASP A 49 8.41 4.49 -22.86
CA ASP A 49 8.01 3.69 -24.01
C ASP A 49 6.53 3.33 -23.92
N LEU A 50 5.80 3.60 -25.01
CA LEU A 50 4.41 3.22 -25.19
C LEU A 50 4.35 2.16 -26.28
N GLY A 51 4.11 0.92 -25.89
CA GLY A 51 3.94 -0.22 -26.78
C GLY A 51 2.58 -0.90 -26.61
N PHE A 52 2.32 -1.91 -27.42
CA PHE A 52 1.21 -2.82 -27.17
C PHE A 52 1.73 -4.09 -26.51
N ASP A 53 1.71 -4.10 -25.17
CA ASP A 53 1.94 -5.29 -24.38
C ASP A 53 0.64 -5.73 -23.68
N SER A 54 0.22 -6.96 -23.97
CA SER A 54 -0.99 -7.54 -23.40
C SER A 54 -0.88 -7.76 -21.90
N ALA A 55 0.33 -8.06 -21.39
CA ALA A 55 0.57 -8.27 -19.97
C ALA A 55 0.41 -6.94 -19.19
N SER A 56 1.03 -5.86 -19.68
CA SER A 56 0.89 -4.50 -19.13
C SER A 56 -0.56 -4.03 -19.09
N PHE A 57 -1.32 -4.28 -20.17
CA PHE A 57 -2.72 -3.88 -20.24
C PHE A 57 -3.60 -4.68 -19.27
N LEU A 58 -3.45 -6.01 -19.23
CA LEU A 58 -4.27 -6.88 -18.38
C LEU A 58 -3.94 -6.68 -16.90
N CYS A 59 -2.65 -6.71 -16.54
CA CYS A 59 -2.21 -6.52 -15.16
C CYS A 59 -2.53 -5.10 -14.69
N GLY A 60 -2.27 -4.08 -15.51
CA GLY A 60 -2.55 -2.68 -15.19
C GLY A 60 -4.05 -2.43 -14.99
N SER A 61 -4.90 -2.89 -15.90
CA SER A 61 -6.35 -2.70 -15.77
C SER A 61 -6.92 -3.41 -14.54
N THR A 62 -6.44 -4.62 -14.26
CA THR A 62 -6.83 -5.39 -13.07
C THR A 62 -6.37 -4.70 -11.80
N MET A 63 -5.12 -4.23 -11.75
CA MET A 63 -4.58 -3.46 -10.62
C MET A 63 -5.38 -2.18 -10.39
N GLY A 64 -5.73 -1.44 -11.44
CA GLY A 64 -6.54 -0.23 -11.33
C GLY A 64 -7.93 -0.48 -10.75
N ALA A 65 -8.59 -1.57 -11.18
CA ALA A 65 -9.86 -2.00 -10.61
C ALA A 65 -9.74 -2.40 -9.14
N LEU A 66 -8.68 -3.16 -8.79
CA LEU A 66 -8.40 -3.57 -7.41
C LEU A 66 -8.05 -2.39 -6.50
N LEU A 67 -7.32 -1.38 -7.00
CA LEU A 67 -6.98 -0.16 -6.26
C LEU A 67 -8.24 0.58 -5.81
N VAL A 68 -9.20 0.74 -6.71
CA VAL A 68 -10.45 1.43 -6.40
C VAL A 68 -11.36 0.57 -5.54
N GLY A 69 -11.49 -0.72 -5.88
CA GLY A 69 -12.24 -1.68 -5.07
C GLY A 69 -11.71 -1.74 -3.63
N GLY A 70 -10.40 -1.78 -3.47
CA GLY A 70 -9.69 -1.74 -2.19
C GLY A 70 -9.97 -0.47 -1.39
N LEU A 71 -9.96 0.70 -2.03
CA LEU A 71 -10.33 1.97 -1.38
C LEU A 71 -11.80 2.03 -0.95
N VAL A 72 -12.72 1.59 -1.81
CA VAL A 72 -14.15 1.56 -1.49
C VAL A 72 -14.42 0.60 -0.33
N LEU A 73 -13.81 -0.58 -0.36
CA LEU A 73 -13.85 -1.54 0.74
C LEU A 73 -13.23 -0.96 2.01
N LEU A 74 -12.12 -0.22 1.89
CA LEU A 74 -11.46 0.40 3.04
C LEU A 74 -12.40 1.39 3.71
N GLN A 75 -12.99 2.31 2.96
CA GLN A 75 -13.96 3.28 3.49
C GLN A 75 -15.22 2.60 4.05
N PHE A 76 -15.72 1.55 3.41
CA PHE A 76 -16.86 0.78 3.91
C PHE A 76 -16.55 0.11 5.25
N ASN A 77 -15.38 -0.54 5.36
CA ASN A 77 -14.96 -1.19 6.60
C ASN A 77 -14.62 -0.16 7.69
N ILE A 78 -14.06 1.00 7.36
CA ILE A 78 -13.82 2.08 8.33
C ILE A 78 -15.13 2.52 8.98
N ARG A 79 -16.21 2.67 8.20
CA ARG A 79 -17.52 3.07 8.71
C ARG A 79 -18.20 1.98 9.55
N ARG A 80 -18.01 0.70 9.23
CA ARG A 80 -18.64 -0.43 9.94
C ARG A 80 -17.86 -0.97 11.12
N HIS A 81 -16.56 -1.09 10.97
CA HIS A 81 -15.65 -1.81 11.86
C HIS A 81 -14.60 -0.89 12.50
N GLY A 82 -14.57 0.39 12.12
CA GLY A 82 -13.60 1.36 12.61
C GLY A 82 -12.30 1.36 11.80
N VAL A 83 -11.53 2.44 11.98
CA VAL A 83 -10.24 2.67 11.30
C VAL A 83 -9.21 1.62 11.69
N ILE A 84 -9.21 1.20 12.95
CA ILE A 84 -8.18 0.30 13.50
C ILE A 84 -8.28 -1.10 12.88
N LEU A 85 -9.46 -1.71 12.89
CA LEU A 85 -9.64 -3.05 12.32
C LEU A 85 -9.48 -3.05 10.80
N SER A 86 -9.90 -1.98 10.11
CA SER A 86 -9.73 -1.88 8.66
C SER A 86 -8.26 -1.73 8.26
N SER A 87 -7.51 -0.87 8.97
CA SER A 87 -6.08 -0.67 8.72
C SER A 87 -5.23 -1.89 9.06
N LEU A 88 -5.63 -2.69 10.07
CA LEU A 88 -5.07 -4.01 10.36
C LEU A 88 -5.12 -4.92 9.13
N TYR A 89 -6.30 -5.09 8.53
CA TYR A 89 -6.50 -6.01 7.41
C TYR A 89 -5.82 -5.53 6.13
N THR A 90 -5.73 -4.22 5.90
CA THR A 90 -4.93 -3.67 4.79
C THR A 90 -3.44 -4.00 4.96
N ARG A 91 -2.87 -3.86 6.15
CA ARG A 91 -1.44 -4.19 6.41
C ARG A 91 -1.18 -5.69 6.36
N LEU A 92 -2.14 -6.51 6.81
CA LEU A 92 -2.08 -7.97 6.65
C LEU A 92 -2.26 -8.43 5.20
N GLY A 93 -2.67 -7.53 4.29
CA GLY A 93 -2.71 -7.79 2.85
C GLY A 93 -1.39 -8.31 2.29
N VAL A 94 -0.26 -7.95 2.93
CA VAL A 94 1.10 -8.43 2.64
C VAL A 94 1.22 -9.96 2.64
N ILE A 95 0.32 -10.69 3.30
CA ILE A 95 0.30 -12.16 3.30
C ILE A 95 0.04 -12.71 1.89
N ILE A 96 -0.81 -12.07 1.10
CA ILE A 96 -1.19 -12.55 -0.23
C ILE A 96 -0.01 -12.56 -1.21
N PRO A 97 0.75 -11.46 -1.41
CA PRO A 97 1.88 -11.49 -2.31
C PRO A 97 2.96 -12.47 -1.84
N ILE A 98 3.13 -12.70 -0.53
CA ILE A 98 4.05 -13.74 -0.01
C ILE A 98 3.58 -15.14 -0.42
N VAL A 99 2.29 -15.44 -0.24
CA VAL A 99 1.72 -16.72 -0.67
C VAL A 99 1.88 -16.89 -2.18
N PHE A 100 1.61 -15.85 -2.97
CA PHE A 100 1.86 -15.88 -4.42
C PHE A 100 3.33 -16.11 -4.75
N ALA A 101 4.26 -15.46 -4.05
CA ALA A 101 5.69 -15.65 -4.21
C ALA A 101 6.13 -17.11 -3.97
N VAL A 102 5.64 -17.74 -2.91
CA VAL A 102 5.94 -19.15 -2.60
C VAL A 102 5.36 -20.09 -3.65
N PHE A 103 4.08 -19.96 -3.99
CA PHE A 103 3.38 -20.93 -4.83
C PHE A 103 3.62 -20.74 -6.34
N LEU A 104 3.55 -19.51 -6.83
CA LEU A 104 3.67 -19.20 -8.26
C LEU A 104 5.12 -18.99 -8.69
N PHE A 105 5.94 -18.38 -7.83
CA PHE A 105 7.32 -18.01 -8.17
C PHE A 105 8.36 -18.97 -7.57
N GLN A 106 7.93 -19.96 -6.80
CA GLN A 106 8.80 -20.98 -6.18
C GLN A 106 9.93 -20.35 -5.33
N GLU A 107 9.70 -19.15 -4.79
CA GLU A 107 10.56 -18.54 -3.80
C GLU A 107 10.34 -19.31 -2.48
N TRP A 108 11.16 -20.31 -2.18
CA TRP A 108 11.02 -21.08 -0.94
C TRP A 108 11.71 -20.36 0.22
N PRO A 109 10.98 -19.91 1.25
CA PRO A 109 11.59 -19.19 2.36
C PRO A 109 12.47 -20.13 3.18
N SER A 110 13.63 -19.64 3.61
CA SER A 110 14.43 -20.35 4.62
C SER A 110 13.69 -20.41 5.96
N ALA A 111 14.07 -21.34 6.84
CA ALA A 111 13.45 -21.45 8.16
C ALA A 111 13.56 -20.14 8.97
N ALA A 112 14.68 -19.40 8.81
CA ALA A 112 14.89 -18.11 9.43
C ALA A 112 13.96 -17.02 8.85
N GLN A 113 13.79 -16.99 7.53
CA GLN A 113 12.87 -16.07 6.86
C GLN A 113 11.41 -16.33 7.26
N LEU A 114 10.99 -17.59 7.35
CA LEU A 114 9.64 -17.94 7.79
C LEU A 114 9.37 -17.45 9.23
N LEU A 115 10.32 -17.64 10.14
CA LEU A 115 10.23 -17.12 11.51
C LEU A 115 10.16 -15.59 11.52
N GLY A 116 10.97 -14.92 10.69
CA GLY A 116 10.93 -13.48 10.51
C GLY A 116 9.57 -12.98 10.03
N ILE A 117 8.99 -13.61 9.01
CA ILE A 117 7.66 -13.25 8.47
C ILE A 117 6.57 -13.44 9.54
N VAL A 118 6.57 -14.57 10.24
CA VAL A 118 5.59 -14.82 11.32
C VAL A 118 5.74 -13.76 12.42
N LEU A 119 6.97 -13.42 12.81
CA LEU A 119 7.23 -12.42 13.83
C LEU A 119 6.80 -11.01 13.37
N ALA A 120 7.03 -10.67 12.10
CA ALA A 120 6.57 -9.43 11.48
C ALA A 120 5.05 -9.31 11.55
N LEU A 121 4.32 -10.33 11.08
CA LEU A 121 2.85 -10.36 11.11
C LEU A 121 2.31 -10.25 12.54
N MET A 122 2.90 -10.99 13.47
CA MET A 122 2.54 -10.91 14.89
C MET A 122 2.79 -9.51 15.47
N SER A 123 3.87 -8.86 15.07
CA SER A 123 4.19 -7.49 15.50
C SER A 123 3.21 -6.47 14.94
N VAL A 124 2.79 -6.61 13.66
CA VAL A 124 1.76 -5.76 13.03
C VAL A 124 0.43 -5.91 13.75
N ILE A 125 0.00 -7.14 14.04
CA ILE A 125 -1.22 -7.42 14.81
C ILE A 125 -1.11 -6.81 16.20
N PHE A 126 0.00 -7.07 16.88
CA PHE A 126 0.24 -6.57 18.22
C PHE A 126 0.16 -5.05 18.24
N LEU A 127 0.83 -4.33 17.34
CA LEU A 127 0.84 -2.85 17.30
C LEU A 127 -0.54 -2.24 17.07
N ASN A 128 -1.35 -2.83 16.21
CA ASN A 128 -2.61 -2.21 15.80
C ASN A 128 -3.81 -2.62 16.66
N VAL A 129 -3.80 -3.76 17.37
CA VAL A 129 -4.93 -4.14 18.25
C VAL A 129 -5.07 -3.15 19.41
N ARG A 130 -6.21 -2.48 19.62
CA ARG A 130 -6.49 -1.72 20.86
C ARG A 130 -7.50 -2.45 21.74
N ARG A 131 -7.30 -2.43 23.07
CA ARG A 131 -8.21 -3.07 24.03
C ARG A 131 -9.57 -2.35 23.99
N GLY A 132 -10.65 -3.07 23.67
CA GLY A 132 -12.03 -2.57 23.73
C GLY A 132 -12.85 -2.66 22.44
N GLU A 133 -12.27 -3.09 21.31
CA GLU A 133 -13.01 -3.24 20.05
C GLU A 133 -13.73 -4.59 19.96
N LYS A 134 -15.02 -4.56 19.57
CA LYS A 134 -15.81 -5.77 19.33
C LYS A 134 -15.30 -6.48 18.07
N SER A 135 -14.54 -7.54 18.25
CA SER A 135 -14.00 -8.36 17.16
C SER A 135 -15.09 -9.23 16.52
N GLY A 136 -15.75 -8.72 15.49
CA GLY A 136 -16.45 -9.56 14.52
C GLY A 136 -15.63 -9.60 13.24
N ILE A 137 -15.11 -10.78 12.86
CA ILE A 137 -14.50 -10.98 11.54
C ILE A 137 -15.62 -10.88 10.51
N GLY A 138 -15.77 -9.71 9.89
CA GLY A 138 -16.69 -9.49 8.79
C GLY A 138 -16.10 -10.00 7.49
N TRP A 139 -16.92 -10.63 6.64
CA TRP A 139 -16.53 -11.03 5.27
C TRP A 139 -15.96 -9.86 4.47
N SER A 140 -16.41 -8.63 4.75
CA SER A 140 -15.91 -7.39 4.16
C SER A 140 -14.45 -7.07 4.51
N LEU A 141 -13.96 -7.49 5.69
CA LEU A 141 -12.56 -7.31 6.09
C LEU A 141 -11.65 -8.30 5.36
N ILE A 142 -12.12 -9.54 5.19
CA ILE A 142 -11.42 -10.54 4.38
C ILE A 142 -11.34 -10.06 2.93
N LEU A 143 -12.43 -9.52 2.40
CA LEU A 143 -12.44 -8.93 1.05
C LEU A 143 -11.47 -7.75 0.93
N LEU A 144 -11.34 -6.92 1.98
CA LEU A 144 -10.40 -5.80 2.01
C LEU A 144 -8.95 -6.27 1.99
N LEU A 145 -8.63 -7.29 2.78
CA LEU A 145 -7.32 -7.95 2.77
C LEU A 145 -7.03 -8.55 1.40
N ALA A 146 -8.01 -9.26 0.81
CA ALA A 146 -7.93 -9.82 -0.53
C ALA A 146 -7.65 -8.75 -1.58
N ALA A 147 -8.41 -7.65 -1.60
CA ALA A 147 -8.24 -6.59 -2.58
C ALA A 147 -6.85 -5.93 -2.48
N ASN A 148 -6.43 -5.51 -1.27
CA ASN A 148 -5.11 -4.87 -1.09
C ASN A 148 -3.96 -5.83 -1.38
N GLY A 149 -4.02 -7.06 -0.86
CA GLY A 149 -2.96 -8.02 -1.09
C GLY A 149 -2.87 -8.48 -2.55
N THR A 150 -4.00 -8.54 -3.27
CA THR A 150 -3.98 -8.83 -4.72
C THR A 150 -3.44 -7.66 -5.53
N CYS A 151 -3.67 -6.39 -5.12
CA CYS A 151 -2.99 -5.25 -5.74
C CYS A 151 -1.47 -5.40 -5.66
N ASP A 152 -0.95 -5.71 -4.47
CA ASP A 152 0.48 -5.89 -4.26
C ASP A 152 0.99 -7.09 -5.07
N ALA A 153 0.31 -8.25 -5.00
CA ALA A 153 0.67 -9.42 -5.79
C ALA A 153 0.69 -9.13 -7.30
N MET A 154 -0.18 -8.26 -7.80
CA MET A 154 -0.20 -7.87 -9.22
C MET A 154 1.09 -7.16 -9.65
N ASN A 155 1.76 -6.40 -8.75
CA ASN A 155 3.07 -5.83 -9.06
C ASN A 155 4.11 -6.94 -9.29
N LYS A 156 4.11 -8.00 -8.49
CA LYS A 156 5.02 -9.15 -8.67
C LYS A 156 4.66 -9.98 -9.90
N VAL A 157 3.37 -10.17 -10.17
CA VAL A 157 2.90 -10.84 -11.39
C VAL A 157 3.35 -10.07 -12.63
N PHE A 158 3.25 -8.73 -12.61
CA PHE A 158 3.73 -7.91 -13.70
C PHE A 158 5.26 -7.94 -13.83
N GLU A 159 5.99 -7.90 -12.72
CA GLU A 159 7.46 -8.03 -12.75
C GLU A 159 7.92 -9.33 -13.40
N ALA A 160 7.22 -10.45 -13.17
CA ALA A 160 7.62 -11.74 -13.72
C ALA A 160 7.07 -12.05 -15.12
N ALA A 161 5.89 -11.52 -15.48
CA ALA A 161 5.25 -11.80 -16.76
C ALA A 161 5.39 -10.67 -17.80
N GLY A 162 5.67 -9.45 -17.34
CA GLY A 162 5.80 -8.25 -18.16
C GLY A 162 7.25 -7.92 -18.48
N ASP A 163 7.44 -7.06 -19.49
CA ASP A 163 8.76 -6.52 -19.81
C ASP A 163 9.05 -5.29 -18.91
N PRO A 164 10.21 -5.23 -18.24
CA PRO A 164 10.65 -4.06 -17.48
C PRO A 164 10.56 -2.73 -18.25
N MET A 165 10.68 -2.77 -19.59
CA MET A 165 10.52 -1.61 -20.47
C MET A 165 9.13 -0.97 -20.35
N TYR A 166 8.09 -1.76 -20.03
CA TYR A 166 6.70 -1.30 -19.89
C TYR A 166 6.27 -1.02 -18.45
N ASN A 167 7.20 -0.97 -17.48
CA ASN A 167 6.92 -0.58 -16.09
C ASN A 167 6.14 0.74 -15.98
N GLY A 168 6.51 1.73 -16.79
CA GLY A 168 5.82 3.02 -16.86
C GLY A 168 4.38 2.89 -17.38
N GLN A 169 4.21 2.07 -18.43
CA GLN A 169 2.91 1.81 -19.05
C GLN A 169 1.97 1.03 -18.12
N PHE A 170 2.46 0.03 -17.41
CA PHE A 170 1.69 -0.71 -16.40
C PHE A 170 1.12 0.23 -15.33
N LEU A 171 1.97 1.07 -14.72
CA LEU A 171 1.54 2.05 -13.72
C LEU A 171 0.57 3.07 -14.32
N LEU A 172 0.83 3.52 -15.55
CA LEU A 172 -0.06 4.44 -16.26
C LEU A 172 -1.46 3.86 -16.42
N ILE A 173 -1.57 2.62 -16.90
CA ILE A 173 -2.86 1.95 -17.10
C ILE A 173 -3.55 1.75 -15.74
N ALA A 174 -2.83 1.28 -14.72
CA ALA A 174 -3.38 1.08 -13.38
C ALA A 174 -3.94 2.36 -12.77
N PHE A 175 -3.16 3.44 -12.77
CA PHE A 175 -3.61 4.73 -12.22
C PHE A 175 -4.69 5.39 -13.07
N SER A 176 -4.65 5.24 -14.40
CA SER A 176 -5.69 5.78 -15.28
C SER A 176 -7.02 5.06 -15.11
N CYS A 177 -7.00 3.73 -14.96
CA CYS A 177 -8.19 2.97 -14.56
C CYS A 177 -8.70 3.43 -13.20
N ALA A 178 -7.80 3.58 -12.22
CA ALA A 178 -8.19 4.04 -10.88
C ALA A 178 -8.81 5.45 -10.88
N LEU A 179 -8.26 6.34 -11.72
CA LEU A 179 -8.80 7.68 -11.96
C LEU A 179 -10.20 7.63 -12.57
N LEU A 180 -10.42 6.83 -13.62
CA LEU A 180 -11.72 6.73 -14.28
C LEU A 180 -12.82 6.36 -13.29
N PHE A 181 -12.63 5.32 -12.49
CA PHE A 181 -13.62 4.93 -11.49
C PHE A 181 -13.79 5.97 -10.38
N SER A 182 -12.70 6.62 -9.95
CA SER A 182 -12.77 7.67 -8.93
C SER A 182 -13.54 8.90 -9.42
N VAL A 183 -13.37 9.29 -10.69
CA VAL A 183 -14.15 10.35 -11.35
C VAL A 183 -15.62 9.94 -11.47
N VAL A 184 -15.93 8.72 -11.90
CA VAL A 184 -17.32 8.24 -11.96
C VAL A 184 -17.98 8.35 -10.58
N ARG A 185 -17.29 7.91 -9.52
CA ARG A 185 -17.79 8.00 -8.16
C ARG A 185 -18.01 9.45 -7.73
N LEU A 186 -17.05 10.33 -7.97
CA LEU A 186 -17.15 11.76 -7.68
C LEU A 186 -18.38 12.40 -8.36
N LEU A 187 -18.64 12.04 -9.62
CA LEU A 187 -19.80 12.52 -10.38
C LEU A 187 -21.13 11.97 -9.86
N VAL A 188 -21.18 10.67 -9.51
CA VAL A 188 -22.39 10.00 -9.00
C VAL A 188 -22.79 10.53 -7.63
N PHE A 189 -21.83 10.65 -6.71
CA PHE A 189 -22.08 11.12 -5.35
C PHE A 189 -22.08 12.64 -5.21
N ARG A 190 -21.75 13.37 -6.30
CA ARG A 190 -21.63 14.84 -6.35
C ARG A 190 -20.79 15.40 -5.21
N ASP A 191 -19.69 14.70 -4.95
CA ASP A 191 -18.72 15.07 -3.94
C ASP A 191 -18.06 16.42 -4.30
N SER A 192 -17.79 17.28 -3.32
CA SER A 192 -17.22 18.61 -3.57
C SER A 192 -15.74 18.53 -3.89
N LEU A 193 -15.31 19.11 -5.01
CA LEU A 193 -13.91 19.43 -5.29
C LEU A 193 -13.64 20.88 -4.92
N SER A 194 -13.05 21.13 -3.75
CA SER A 194 -12.49 22.44 -3.42
C SER A 194 -10.98 22.46 -3.66
N PHE A 195 -10.39 23.65 -3.57
CA PHE A 195 -8.95 23.84 -3.66
C PHE A 195 -8.19 23.02 -2.61
N ARG A 196 -8.78 22.76 -1.43
CA ARG A 196 -8.14 21.96 -0.39
C ARG A 196 -8.03 20.49 -0.79
N GLU A 197 -9.10 19.89 -1.32
CA GLU A 197 -9.07 18.52 -1.87
C GLU A 197 -7.99 18.42 -2.96
N ALA A 198 -7.91 19.42 -3.84
CA ALA A 198 -6.92 19.42 -4.91
C ALA A 198 -5.48 19.50 -4.38
N LEU A 199 -5.21 20.40 -3.43
CA LEU A 199 -3.89 20.56 -2.84
C LEU A 199 -3.43 19.29 -2.11
N PHE A 200 -4.28 18.74 -1.23
CA PHE A 200 -3.96 17.49 -0.52
C PHE A 200 -3.87 16.30 -1.48
N GLY A 201 -4.70 16.28 -2.53
CA GLY A 201 -4.65 15.26 -3.57
C GLY A 201 -3.33 15.26 -4.33
N VAL A 202 -2.79 16.43 -4.70
CA VAL A 202 -1.47 16.53 -5.36
C VAL A 202 -0.35 16.14 -4.39
N MET A 203 -0.40 16.62 -3.14
CA MET A 203 0.57 16.24 -2.10
C MET A 203 0.57 14.74 -1.80
N LEU A 204 -0.56 14.07 -1.97
CA LEU A 204 -0.70 12.62 -1.83
C LEU A 204 -0.24 11.88 -3.11
N GLY A 205 -0.61 12.41 -4.28
CA GLY A 205 -0.40 11.82 -5.60
C GLY A 205 1.05 11.62 -5.98
N ILE A 206 1.88 12.66 -5.80
CA ILE A 206 3.31 12.59 -6.13
C ILE A 206 3.99 11.45 -5.35
N PRO A 207 3.96 11.41 -4.00
CA PRO A 207 4.60 10.34 -3.26
C PRO A 207 3.92 8.99 -3.49
N ASN A 208 2.60 8.94 -3.74
CA ASN A 208 1.92 7.68 -4.03
C ASN A 208 2.40 7.03 -5.33
N TYR A 209 2.58 7.80 -6.41
CA TYR A 209 3.16 7.30 -7.65
C TYR A 209 4.59 6.78 -7.44
N PHE A 210 5.44 7.57 -6.79
CA PHE A 210 6.82 7.16 -6.52
C PHE A 210 6.89 5.94 -5.60
N SER A 211 6.00 5.83 -4.62
CA SER A 211 5.90 4.65 -3.75
C SER A 211 5.66 3.38 -4.55
N SER A 212 4.64 3.36 -5.41
CA SER A 212 4.33 2.20 -6.25
C SER A 212 5.44 1.90 -7.26
N ARG A 213 6.03 2.95 -7.86
CA ARG A 213 7.15 2.80 -8.80
C ARG A 213 8.35 2.18 -8.11
N PHE A 214 8.84 2.76 -7.02
CA PHE A 214 10.03 2.24 -6.35
C PHE A 214 9.79 0.85 -5.75
N LEU A 215 8.57 0.52 -5.32
CA LEU A 215 8.24 -0.84 -4.91
C LEU A 215 8.36 -1.82 -6.08
N LEU A 216 7.85 -1.48 -7.26
CA LEU A 216 7.96 -2.31 -8.46
C LEU A 216 9.43 -2.54 -8.86
N TYR A 217 10.27 -1.50 -8.80
CA TYR A 217 11.70 -1.62 -9.09
C TYR A 217 12.43 -2.42 -8.00
N ALA A 218 12.05 -2.28 -6.73
CA ALA A 218 12.63 -3.06 -5.65
C ALA A 218 12.38 -4.58 -5.80
N LEU A 219 11.27 -4.98 -6.44
CA LEU A 219 10.95 -6.39 -6.71
C LEU A 219 11.81 -7.02 -7.82
N GLN A 220 12.54 -6.21 -8.60
CA GLN A 220 13.50 -6.71 -9.59
C GLN A 220 14.85 -7.08 -8.95
N ASP A 221 15.19 -6.42 -7.84
CA ASP A 221 16.45 -6.62 -7.12
C ASP A 221 16.33 -7.57 -5.91
N ILE A 222 15.13 -7.70 -5.34
CA ILE A 222 14.88 -8.37 -4.07
C ILE A 222 13.65 -9.27 -4.20
N ASP A 223 13.79 -10.50 -3.72
CA ASP A 223 12.69 -11.47 -3.63
C ASP A 223 11.46 -10.88 -2.94
N ALA A 224 10.28 -11.18 -3.49
CA ALA A 224 9.01 -10.69 -2.99
C ALA A 224 8.78 -11.08 -1.53
N ILE A 225 9.22 -12.28 -1.15
CA ILE A 225 9.13 -12.81 0.22
C ILE A 225 9.85 -11.93 1.24
N ILE A 226 10.88 -11.19 0.82
CA ILE A 226 11.61 -10.28 1.70
C ILE A 226 11.10 -8.84 1.53
N ALA A 227 10.92 -8.39 0.28
CA ALA A 227 10.53 -7.02 -0.05
C ALA A 227 9.20 -6.61 0.59
N TYR A 228 8.15 -7.45 0.49
CA TYR A 228 6.81 -7.10 0.97
C TYR A 228 6.70 -6.99 2.50
N PRO A 229 7.18 -7.96 3.30
CA PRO A 229 7.22 -7.80 4.76
C PRO A 229 8.09 -6.61 5.17
N MET A 230 9.29 -6.46 4.60
CA MET A 230 10.16 -5.33 4.93
C MET A 230 9.47 -3.99 4.61
N TYR A 231 8.89 -3.83 3.43
CA TYR A 231 8.15 -2.64 3.03
C TYR A 231 7.04 -2.31 4.02
N SER A 232 6.20 -3.29 4.35
CA SER A 232 5.07 -3.12 5.27
C SER A 232 5.54 -2.71 6.66
N VAL A 233 6.54 -3.41 7.17
CA VAL A 233 7.04 -3.31 8.54
C VAL A 233 7.84 -2.03 8.77
N LEU A 234 8.80 -1.71 7.89
CA LEU A 234 9.59 -0.48 7.99
C LEU A 234 8.70 0.75 7.84
N THR A 235 7.70 0.71 6.96
CA THR A 235 6.73 1.79 6.83
C THR A 235 6.00 2.04 8.16
N ILE A 236 5.67 1.00 8.93
CA ILE A 236 5.10 1.20 10.28
C ILE A 236 6.09 1.90 11.21
N ILE A 237 7.36 1.48 11.23
CA ILE A 237 8.39 2.09 12.07
C ILE A 237 8.53 3.56 11.74
N VAL A 238 8.71 3.89 10.45
CA VAL A 238 8.94 5.26 9.98
C VAL A 238 7.73 6.13 10.32
N ILE A 239 6.50 5.67 10.05
CA ILE A 239 5.27 6.39 10.43
C ILE A 239 5.21 6.59 11.95
N THR A 240 5.57 5.59 12.75
CA THR A 240 5.53 5.68 14.22
C THR A 240 6.58 6.68 14.74
N LEU A 241 7.80 6.64 14.21
CA LEU A 241 8.87 7.59 14.56
C LEU A 241 8.51 9.02 14.18
N LEU A 242 7.94 9.22 12.98
CA LEU A 242 7.45 10.52 12.53
C LEU A 242 6.23 10.97 13.34
N GLY A 243 5.37 10.04 13.77
CA GLY A 243 4.28 10.28 14.73
C GLY A 243 4.77 10.86 16.05
N ILE A 244 5.83 10.27 16.61
CA ILE A 244 6.49 10.74 17.84
C ILE A 244 7.16 12.10 17.62
N GLY A 245 7.83 12.30 16.48
CA GLY A 245 8.54 13.54 16.19
C GLY A 245 7.63 14.74 15.90
N ILE A 246 6.66 14.57 14.99
CA ILE A 246 5.83 15.65 14.44
C ILE A 246 4.62 15.93 15.34
N TRP A 247 3.95 14.89 15.85
CA TRP A 247 2.74 15.03 16.68
C TRP A 247 3.01 14.82 18.18
N HIS A 248 4.27 14.63 18.57
CA HIS A 248 4.66 14.38 19.96
C HIS A 248 3.86 13.24 20.61
N GLU A 249 3.59 12.19 19.84
CA GLU A 249 2.88 11.02 20.34
C GLU A 249 3.68 10.31 21.44
N ARG A 250 2.98 9.93 22.52
CA ARG A 250 3.62 9.20 23.61
C ARG A 250 3.92 7.77 23.19
N VAL A 251 5.19 7.37 23.33
CA VAL A 251 5.60 5.98 23.16
C VAL A 251 5.00 5.16 24.30
N THR A 252 4.04 4.31 23.94
CA THR A 252 3.50 3.32 24.88
C THR A 252 4.46 2.13 24.96
N LYS A 253 4.47 1.41 26.09
CA LYS A 253 5.23 0.16 26.22
C LYS A 253 4.90 -0.84 25.10
N LYS A 254 3.66 -0.78 24.63
CA LYS A 254 3.14 -1.57 23.51
C LYS A 254 3.78 -1.19 22.17
N THR A 255 3.88 0.10 21.84
CA THR A 255 4.53 0.55 20.61
C THR A 255 6.03 0.27 20.64
N ALA A 256 6.69 0.44 21.78
CA ALA A 256 8.09 0.07 21.96
C ALA A 256 8.36 -1.44 21.76
N ALA A 257 7.54 -2.30 22.39
CA ALA A 257 7.66 -3.75 22.23
C ALA A 257 7.40 -4.21 20.79
N GLY A 258 6.41 -3.61 20.10
CA GLY A 258 6.16 -3.91 18.70
C GLY A 258 7.29 -3.47 17.77
N MET A 259 7.91 -2.31 18.01
CA MET A 259 9.11 -1.88 17.28
C MET A 259 10.29 -2.84 17.50
N GLY A 260 10.47 -3.35 18.72
CA GLY A 260 11.47 -4.38 19.01
C GLY A 260 11.23 -5.70 18.26
N GLY A 261 9.98 -6.19 18.26
CA GLY A 261 9.61 -7.40 17.50
C GLY A 261 9.82 -7.24 16.00
N ILE A 262 9.54 -6.06 15.47
CA ILE A 262 9.83 -5.68 14.09
C ILE A 262 11.33 -5.73 13.78
N LEU A 263 12.18 -5.11 14.61
CA LEU A 263 13.64 -5.12 14.38
C LEU A 263 14.21 -6.54 14.40
N LEU A 264 13.71 -7.38 15.31
CA LEU A 264 14.04 -8.80 15.35
C LEU A 264 13.59 -9.53 14.09
N SER A 265 12.39 -9.22 13.56
CA SER A 265 11.91 -9.85 12.33
C SER A 265 12.81 -9.54 11.14
N ILE A 266 13.26 -8.30 11.01
CA ILE A 266 14.17 -7.87 9.94
C ILE A 266 15.53 -8.56 10.09
N ALA A 267 16.06 -8.64 11.32
CA ALA A 267 17.31 -9.34 11.57
C ALA A 267 17.22 -10.82 11.16
N LEU A 268 16.12 -11.51 11.50
CA LEU A 268 15.89 -12.90 11.12
C LEU A 268 15.74 -13.08 9.61
N MET A 269 15.04 -12.17 8.93
CA MET A 269 14.87 -12.22 7.47
C MET A 269 16.18 -11.97 6.71
N ASN A 270 17.12 -11.25 7.31
CA ASN A 270 18.42 -10.96 6.71
C ASN A 270 19.49 -12.03 7.02
N MET A 271 19.22 -12.95 7.94
CA MET A 271 20.07 -14.11 8.18
C MET A 271 19.76 -15.16 7.09
N GLN A 272 20.58 -15.15 6.03
CA GLN A 272 20.57 -16.14 4.95
C GLN A 272 20.93 -17.53 5.46
#